data_AF-A0A7C9E5S4-F1
#
_entry.id   AF-A0A7C9E5S4-F1
#
_cell.length_a   1.000
_cell.length_b   1.000
_cell.length_c   1.000
_cell.angle_alpha   90.00
_cell.angle_beta   90.00
_cell.angle_gamma   90.00
#
_symmetry.space_group_name_H-M   'P 1'
#
loop_
_entity.id
_entity.type
_entity.pdbx_description
1 polymer ?
#
loop_
_entity_poly.entity_id
_entity_poly.type
_entity_poly.pdbx_seq_one_letter_code
_entity_poly.pdbx_strand_id
1 'polypeptide(L)'
;NFSNHCAVYLQPTNEVLEGVLADPKSKQFSMRNIIPRIIARSISVATAVTIAAMLPFFGDINGLLGAFGFLPLDFVMPVVLFNFTFRPSMRSFKFWLNLTIAVVFSVLCVIGSVAAVRQVVLDAKTYRLFANV
;
A
#
# COMPACT_ATOMS: atom_id res chain seq x y z
N ASN A 1 -0.08 -17.87 17.86
CA ASN A 1 -1.00 -17.60 16.74
C ASN A 1 -0.67 -16.32 15.97
N PHE A 2 -0.54 -15.14 16.61
CA PHE A 2 -0.28 -13.87 15.90
C PHE A 2 0.97 -13.88 14.97
N SER A 3 2.08 -14.50 15.41
CA SER A 3 3.32 -14.58 14.63
C SER A 3 3.15 -15.35 13.30
N ASN A 4 2.27 -16.36 13.26
CA ASN A 4 2.03 -17.14 12.04
C ASN A 4 1.31 -16.32 10.97
N HIS A 5 0.38 -15.46 11.36
CA HIS A 5 -0.35 -14.61 10.41
C HIS A 5 0.59 -13.60 9.75
N CYS A 6 1.46 -12.93 10.53
CA CYS A 6 2.42 -11.98 10.00
C CYS A 6 3.41 -12.65 9.02
N ALA A 7 3.84 -13.87 9.35
CA ALA A 7 4.71 -14.65 8.45
C ALA A 7 4.03 -14.94 7.10
N VAL A 8 2.73 -15.28 7.09
CA VAL A 8 1.97 -15.57 5.86
C VAL A 8 1.80 -14.33 4.98
N TYR A 9 1.51 -13.15 5.57
CA TYR A 9 1.40 -11.90 4.79
C TYR A 9 2.73 -11.47 4.16
N LEU A 10 3.85 -11.78 4.80
CA LEU A 10 5.19 -11.43 4.30
C LEU A 10 5.73 -12.42 3.25
N GLN A 11 5.10 -13.58 3.06
CA GLN A 11 5.55 -14.57 2.07
C GLN A 11 5.66 -14.01 0.65
N PRO A 12 4.60 -13.43 0.06
CA PRO A 12 4.65 -12.95 -1.33
C PRO A 12 5.68 -11.83 -1.52
N THR A 13 5.78 -10.89 -0.57
CA THR A 13 6.78 -9.82 -0.63
C THR A 13 8.21 -10.38 -0.56
N ASN A 14 8.45 -11.34 0.33
CA ASN A 14 9.77 -11.98 0.44
C ASN A 14 10.09 -12.82 -0.81
N GLU A 15 9.11 -13.48 -1.42
CA GLU A 15 9.31 -14.29 -2.63
C GLU A 15 9.65 -13.41 -3.84
N VAL A 16 8.98 -12.26 -4.00
CA VAL A 16 9.34 -11.26 -5.03
C VAL A 16 10.72 -10.67 -4.76
N LEU A 17 11.03 -10.31 -3.51
CA LEU A 17 12.32 -9.71 -3.14
C LEU A 17 13.48 -10.71 -3.31
N GLU A 18 13.27 -11.98 -2.91
CA GLU A 18 14.20 -13.09 -3.17
C GLU A 18 14.32 -13.34 -4.69
N GLY A 19 13.25 -13.27 -5.46
CA GLY A 19 13.28 -13.45 -6.92
C GLY A 19 13.99 -12.33 -7.68
N VAL A 20 13.97 -11.09 -7.16
CA VAL A 20 14.72 -9.95 -7.72
C VAL A 20 16.22 -10.01 -7.36
N LEU A 21 16.55 -10.58 -6.20
CA LEU A 21 17.92 -10.61 -5.66
C LEU A 21 18.66 -11.95 -5.91
N ALA A 22 17.95 -13.04 -6.21
CA ALA A 22 18.54 -14.37 -6.42
C ALA A 22 18.78 -14.66 -7.90
N ASP A 23 19.93 -15.27 -8.19
CA ASP A 23 20.30 -15.73 -9.53
C ASP A 23 19.58 -17.06 -9.84
N PRO A 24 18.75 -17.13 -10.91
CA PRO A 24 17.88 -18.29 -11.20
C PRO A 24 18.63 -19.60 -11.55
N LYS A 25 19.97 -19.59 -11.58
CA LYS A 25 20.80 -20.76 -11.93
C LYS A 25 21.35 -21.56 -10.72
N SER A 26 21.07 -21.18 -9.47
CA SER A 26 21.65 -21.84 -8.28
C SER A 26 20.63 -22.55 -7.38
N LYS A 27 21.05 -23.64 -6.73
CA LYS A 27 20.22 -24.43 -5.80
C LYS A 27 19.77 -23.61 -4.59
N GLN A 28 18.50 -23.75 -4.22
CA GLN A 28 17.76 -23.03 -3.16
C GLN A 28 18.40 -23.06 -1.75
N PHE A 29 19.28 -24.04 -1.46
CA PHE A 29 19.97 -24.22 -0.16
C PHE A 29 21.49 -24.05 -0.23
N SER A 30 22.02 -23.47 -1.31
CA SER A 30 23.43 -23.09 -1.36
C SER A 30 23.69 -21.86 -0.47
N MET A 31 24.87 -21.77 0.16
CA MET A 31 25.35 -20.56 0.88
C MET A 31 25.15 -19.27 0.07
N ARG A 32 25.16 -19.38 -1.27
CA ARG A 32 24.94 -18.26 -2.20
C ARG A 32 23.49 -17.75 -2.28
N ASN A 33 22.48 -18.53 -1.85
CA ASN A 33 21.07 -18.10 -1.76
C ASN A 33 20.64 -17.72 -0.33
N ILE A 34 21.32 -18.26 0.69
CA ILE A 34 21.01 -17.93 2.10
C ILE A 34 21.41 -16.49 2.43
N ILE A 35 22.55 -16.03 1.90
CA ILE A 35 23.02 -14.64 2.10
C ILE A 35 22.04 -13.61 1.54
N PRO A 36 21.62 -13.65 0.26
CA PRO A 36 20.64 -12.69 -0.26
C PRO A 36 19.28 -12.82 0.43
N ARG A 37 18.89 -14.02 0.88
CA ARG A 37 17.67 -14.24 1.66
C ARG A 37 17.70 -13.56 3.04
N ILE A 38 18.81 -13.67 3.77
CA ILE A 38 18.98 -12.99 5.06
C ILE A 38 19.07 -11.48 4.85
N ILE A 39 19.75 -11.02 3.81
CA ILE A 39 19.84 -9.59 3.46
C ILE A 39 18.45 -9.04 3.11
N ALA A 40 17.68 -9.73 2.26
CA ALA A 40 16.32 -9.35 1.88
C ALA A 40 15.40 -9.25 3.11
N ARG A 41 15.45 -10.25 4.00
CA ARG A 41 14.71 -10.28 5.27
C ARG A 41 15.13 -9.16 6.22
N SER A 42 16.42 -8.92 6.37
CA SER A 42 16.93 -7.87 7.26
C SER A 42 16.61 -6.48 6.72
N ILE A 43 16.71 -6.25 5.41
CA ILE A 43 16.34 -4.99 4.77
C ILE A 43 14.84 -4.75 4.89
N SER A 44 14.00 -5.76 4.63
CA SER A 44 12.55 -5.59 4.71
C SER A 44 12.10 -5.26 6.14
N VAL A 45 12.63 -5.97 7.14
CA VAL A 45 12.34 -5.71 8.56
C VAL A 45 12.94 -4.38 9.00
N ALA A 46 14.19 -4.07 8.65
CA ALA A 46 14.83 -2.80 9.02
C ALA A 46 14.08 -1.61 8.40
N THR A 47 13.61 -1.72 7.16
CA THR A 47 12.81 -0.67 6.51
C THR A 47 11.45 -0.52 7.19
N ALA A 48 10.75 -1.63 7.47
CA ALA A 48 9.48 -1.60 8.17
C ALA A 48 9.61 -0.99 9.58
N VAL A 49 10.64 -1.37 10.33
CA VAL A 49 10.93 -0.84 11.67
C VAL A 49 11.37 0.62 11.61
N THR A 50 12.18 1.00 10.62
CA THR A 50 12.60 2.40 10.43
C THR A 50 11.40 3.27 10.10
N ILE A 51 10.50 2.83 9.22
CA ILE A 51 9.24 3.52 8.93
C ILE A 51 8.37 3.59 10.20
N ALA A 52 8.22 2.50 10.94
CA ALA A 52 7.45 2.47 12.18
C ALA A 52 8.03 3.39 13.27
N ALA A 53 9.36 3.48 13.36
CA ALA A 53 10.07 4.28 14.35
C ALA A 53 10.18 5.77 13.97
N MET A 54 10.18 6.08 12.67
CA MET A 54 10.29 7.45 12.17
C MET A 54 8.98 8.25 12.25
N LEU A 55 7.83 7.61 12.51
CA LEU A 55 6.55 8.21 12.21
C LEU A 55 5.57 8.17 13.39
N PRO A 56 5.48 9.25 14.20
CA PRO A 56 4.19 9.60 14.79
C PRO A 56 3.08 9.81 13.73
N PHE A 57 3.43 9.91 12.43
CA PHE A 57 2.51 10.08 11.29
C PHE A 57 2.18 8.78 10.56
N PHE A 58 2.47 7.60 11.12
CA PHE A 58 2.21 6.34 10.41
C PHE A 58 0.72 6.19 10.11
N GLY A 59 -0.13 6.64 11.04
CA GLY A 59 -1.57 6.74 10.84
C GLY A 59 -1.95 7.61 9.64
N ASP A 60 -1.35 8.79 9.52
CA ASP A 60 -1.66 9.73 8.43
C ASP A 60 -1.17 9.24 7.07
N ILE A 61 0.00 8.61 7.01
CA ILE A 61 0.53 7.99 5.79
C ILE A 61 -0.36 6.82 5.37
N ASN A 62 -0.79 5.99 6.31
CA ASN A 62 -1.74 4.92 6.01
C ASN A 62 -3.09 5.48 5.54
N GLY A 63 -3.54 6.60 6.11
CA GLY A 63 -4.72 7.34 5.64
C GLY A 63 -4.55 7.88 4.22
N LEU A 64 -3.36 8.38 3.88
CA LEU A 64 -3.04 8.85 2.53
C LEU A 64 -3.04 7.70 1.52
N LEU A 65 -2.41 6.56 1.85
CA LEU A 65 -2.41 5.35 1.03
C LEU A 65 -3.82 4.78 0.86
N GLY A 66 -4.64 4.82 1.90
CA GLY A 66 -6.06 4.49 1.86
C GLY A 66 -6.83 5.38 0.89
N ALA A 67 -6.72 6.69 1.06
CA ALA A 67 -7.49 7.65 0.29
C ALA A 67 -7.06 7.73 -1.18
N PHE A 68 -5.76 7.76 -1.45
CA PHE A 68 -5.21 7.91 -2.80
C PHE A 68 -5.02 6.58 -3.53
N GLY A 69 -4.68 5.51 -2.81
CA GLY A 69 -4.39 4.20 -3.39
C GLY A 69 -5.63 3.30 -3.39
N PHE A 70 -6.08 2.89 -2.20
CA PHE A 70 -7.11 1.86 -2.06
C PHE A 70 -8.50 2.32 -2.52
N LEU A 71 -8.96 3.53 -2.16
CA LEU A 71 -10.28 4.01 -2.56
C LEU A 71 -10.53 4.02 -4.08
N PRO A 72 -9.66 4.64 -4.91
CA PRO A 72 -9.88 4.59 -6.36
C PRO A 72 -9.66 3.19 -6.94
N LEU A 73 -8.72 2.43 -6.38
CA LEU A 73 -8.46 1.06 -6.83
C LEU A 73 -9.65 0.13 -6.58
N ASP A 74 -10.32 0.25 -5.44
CA ASP A 74 -11.40 -0.66 -5.05
C ASP A 74 -12.77 -0.21 -5.57
N PHE A 75 -13.05 1.10 -5.64
CA PHE A 75 -14.39 1.60 -5.97
C PHE A 75 -14.51 2.20 -7.36
N VAL A 76 -13.43 2.80 -7.89
CA VAL A 76 -13.47 3.48 -9.19
C VAL A 76 -13.01 2.52 -10.30
N MET A 77 -11.95 1.75 -10.07
CA MET A 77 -11.41 0.84 -11.07
C MET A 77 -12.41 -0.22 -11.55
N PRO A 78 -13.18 -0.93 -10.69
CA PRO A 78 -14.13 -1.93 -11.16
C PRO A 78 -15.26 -1.31 -12.00
N VAL A 79 -15.69 -0.08 -11.67
CA VAL A 79 -16.70 0.65 -12.44
C VAL A 79 -16.17 1.04 -13.82
N VAL A 80 -14.93 1.53 -13.90
CA VAL A 80 -14.27 1.87 -15.16
C VAL A 80 -14.10 0.63 -16.04
N LEU A 81 -13.60 -0.47 -15.46
CA LEU A 81 -13.44 -1.75 -16.16
C LEU A 81 -14.78 -2.30 -16.64
N PHE A 82 -15.82 -2.28 -15.80
CA PHE A 82 -17.16 -2.71 -16.17
C PHE A 82 -17.72 -1.89 -17.34
N ASN A 83 -17.58 -0.57 -17.31
CA ASN A 83 -18.04 0.30 -18.38
C ASN A 83 -17.25 0.08 -19.68
N PHE A 84 -15.95 -0.17 -19.59
CA PHE A 84 -15.09 -0.46 -20.74
C PHE A 84 -15.43 -1.79 -21.41
N THR A 85 -15.61 -2.86 -20.62
CA THR A 85 -15.86 -4.22 -21.12
C THR A 85 -17.28 -4.39 -21.66
N PHE A 86 -18.30 -3.96 -20.91
CA PHE A 86 -19.69 -4.28 -21.25
C PHE A 86 -20.40 -3.19 -22.05
N ARG A 87 -19.82 -1.99 -22.16
CA ARG A 87 -20.41 -0.81 -22.80
C ARG A 87 -21.93 -0.70 -22.54
N PRO A 88 -22.34 -0.66 -21.25
CA PRO A 88 -23.73 -0.71 -20.89
C PRO A 88 -24.51 0.45 -21.54
N SER A 89 -25.75 0.16 -21.94
CA SER A 89 -26.68 1.19 -22.42
C SER A 89 -26.89 2.27 -21.36
N MET A 90 -26.75 3.54 -21.75
CA MET A 90 -26.88 4.74 -20.90
C MET A 90 -28.25 4.87 -20.20
N ARG A 91 -29.25 4.07 -20.59
CA ARG A 91 -30.60 4.04 -19.99
C ARG A 91 -30.76 3.02 -18.86
N SER A 92 -29.77 2.18 -18.61
CA SER A 92 -29.89 1.15 -17.57
C SER A 92 -29.71 1.74 -16.17
N PHE A 93 -30.61 1.38 -15.24
CA PHE A 93 -30.49 1.76 -13.82
C PHE A 93 -29.13 1.34 -13.21
N LYS A 94 -28.61 0.17 -13.62
CA LYS A 94 -27.31 -0.34 -13.18
C LYS A 94 -26.15 0.57 -13.59
N PHE A 95 -26.25 1.23 -14.74
CA PHE A 95 -25.23 2.17 -15.22
C PHE A 95 -25.20 3.43 -14.35
N TRP A 96 -26.35 4.00 -14.03
CA TRP A 96 -26.46 5.18 -13.17
C TRP A 96 -26.01 4.92 -11.72
N LEU A 97 -26.33 3.74 -11.18
CA LEU A 97 -25.84 3.32 -9.87
C LEU A 97 -24.30 3.21 -9.85
N ASN A 98 -23.71 2.51 -10.82
CA ASN A 98 -22.26 2.37 -10.95
C ASN A 98 -21.57 3.74 -11.12
N LEU A 99 -22.13 4.61 -11.97
CA LEU A 99 -21.61 5.96 -12.18
C LEU A 99 -21.66 6.79 -10.88
N THR A 100 -22.75 6.70 -10.14
CA THR A 100 -22.90 7.41 -8.85
C THR A 100 -21.86 6.96 -7.84
N ILE A 101 -21.64 5.65 -7.71
CA ILE A 101 -20.61 5.07 -6.83
C ILE A 101 -19.23 5.61 -7.24
N ALA A 102 -18.86 5.51 -8.51
CA ALA A 102 -17.56 6.00 -8.99
C ALA A 102 -17.35 7.49 -8.71
N VAL A 103 -18.36 8.33 -8.96
CA VAL A 103 -18.27 9.78 -8.70
C VAL A 103 -18.12 10.06 -7.21
N VAL A 104 -18.95 9.46 -6.35
CA VAL A 104 -18.90 9.68 -4.90
C VAL A 104 -17.56 9.26 -4.33
N PHE A 105 -17.08 8.06 -4.67
CA PHE A 105 -15.79 7.57 -4.18
C PHE A 105 -14.60 8.33 -4.77
N SER A 106 -14.70 8.86 -5.98
CA SER A 106 -13.67 9.76 -6.53
C SER A 106 -13.59 11.08 -5.76
N VAL A 107 -14.75 11.67 -5.40
CA VAL A 107 -14.78 12.88 -4.57
C VAL A 107 -14.23 12.60 -3.17
N LEU A 108 -14.61 11.47 -2.57
CA LEU A 108 -14.09 11.05 -1.27
C LEU A 108 -12.57 10.80 -1.30
N CYS A 109 -12.04 10.23 -2.39
CA CYS A 109 -10.61 10.08 -2.62
C CYS A 109 -9.90 11.45 -2.56
N VAL A 110 -10.36 12.44 -3.31
CA VAL A 110 -9.77 13.79 -3.31
C VAL A 110 -9.82 14.42 -1.92
N ILE A 111 -10.98 14.40 -1.25
CA ILE A 111 -11.13 14.97 0.09
C ILE A 111 -10.22 14.25 1.09
N GLY A 112 -10.20 12.92 1.06
CA GLY A 112 -9.39 12.09 1.95
C GLY A 112 -7.89 12.31 1.73
N SER A 113 -7.43 12.41 0.48
CA SER A 113 -6.03 12.70 0.17
C SER A 113 -5.62 14.08 0.68
N VAL A 114 -6.44 15.12 0.45
CA VAL A 114 -6.14 16.47 0.95
C VAL A 114 -6.11 16.51 2.48
N ALA A 115 -7.05 15.83 3.14
CA ALA A 115 -7.11 15.75 4.60
C ALA A 115 -5.88 15.03 5.18
N ALA A 116 -5.48 13.89 4.59
CA ALA A 116 -4.31 13.13 5.01
C ALA A 116 -3.01 13.92 4.80
N VAL A 117 -2.83 14.55 3.64
CA VAL A 117 -1.67 15.43 3.38
C VAL A 117 -1.60 16.57 4.40
N ARG A 118 -2.74 17.17 4.77
CA ARG A 118 -2.79 18.22 5.77
C ARG A 118 -2.35 17.71 7.16
N GLN A 119 -2.78 16.52 7.58
CA GLN A 119 -2.37 15.94 8.86
C GLN A 119 -0.87 15.61 8.86
N VAL A 120 -0.36 14.96 7.81
CA VAL A 120 1.08 14.71 7.65
C VAL A 120 1.89 16.00 7.79
N VAL A 121 1.47 17.10 7.17
CA VAL A 121 2.18 18.39 7.25
C VAL A 121 2.11 19.03 8.63
N LEU A 122 0.97 18.95 9.33
CA LEU A 122 0.80 19.50 10.67
C LEU A 122 1.62 18.73 11.70
N ASP A 123 1.59 17.42 11.60
CA ASP A 123 2.28 16.56 12.54
C ASP A 123 3.80 16.62 12.26
N ALA A 124 4.22 16.69 11.00
CA ALA A 124 5.62 16.95 10.61
C ALA A 124 6.18 18.26 11.19
N LYS A 125 5.36 19.30 11.33
CA LYS A 125 5.78 20.57 11.95
C LYS A 125 5.90 20.49 13.47
N THR A 126 5.12 19.62 14.11
CA THR A 126 5.12 19.43 15.56
C THR A 126 6.24 18.48 15.99
N TYR A 127 6.75 17.67 15.07
CA TYR A 127 7.81 16.73 15.32
C TYR A 127 9.17 17.41 15.42
N ARG A 128 9.64 17.53 16.66
CA ARG A 128 11.02 17.91 16.96
C ARG A 128 11.87 16.65 16.86
N LEU A 129 12.49 16.44 15.70
CA LEU A 129 13.40 15.31 15.43
C LEU A 129 14.58 15.25 16.42
N PHE A 130 14.84 16.37 17.11
CA PHE A 130 15.53 16.44 18.39
C PHE A 130 14.81 17.48 19.26
N ALA A 131 14.06 17.03 20.27
CA ALA A 131 13.93 17.86 21.46
C ALA A 131 15.37 18.06 21.98
N ASN A 132 15.77 19.32 22.09
CA ASN A 132 17.08 19.78 22.56
C ASN A 132 17.54 18.97 23.79
N VAL A 133 18.77 18.42 23.74
CA VAL A 133 19.55 17.72 24.80
C VAL A 133 18.94 16.51 25.53
#